data_AF-A0A0C5W9M8-F1
#
_entry.id   AF-A0A0C5W9M8-F1
#
_cell.length_a   1.000
_cell.length_b   1.000
_cell.length_c   1.000
_cell.angle_alpha   90.00
_cell.angle_beta   90.00
_cell.angle_gamma   90.00
#
_symmetry.space_group_name_H-M   'P 1'
#
loop_
_entity.id
_entity.type
_entity.pdbx_description
1 polymer ?
#
loop_
_entity_poly.entity_id
_entity_poly.type
_entity_poly.pdbx_seq_one_letter_code
_entity_poly.pdbx_strand_id
1 'polypeptide(L)'
;MINKRLLIKHLLAHNDENSFYDKKRKIDIGLKEGKAKFLKHICALSNSNPKNNSYIVIGVEDGDNNIVGVDFFDDSKIQNLINAYLSNPPIVQYENIPFPHLPDHKVVGLVTIRPKEGLTSLRKNIWKYYGGSVFFRDGSMSMPKVFDIKIEDVNSAIVASIESNAQNNIEHTLNGVFDFMNKRKDYHPQYKVFKEYFVMCWAGQKKVVKDEIFYSRVDIELINEQVRLFFSALDEVALFIDNDSFKIIEYVNLGFQNFNKYYQLEETVITFEDNGNYNIKTKLLFEAPEYDKKILHHVYNANNSILEKLKKGLTLTKTETEDLKNLPVTYLICYLNLFHEAIDKLHEAKPYLKSYSDELYHLYKESVRVLRKIKYS
;
A
#
# COMPACT_ATOMS: atom_id res chain seq x y z
N MET A 1 -11.54 -11.28 -10.98
CA MET A 1 -10.99 -11.09 -12.34
C MET A 1 -9.59 -10.51 -12.19
N ILE A 2 -8.57 -11.06 -12.86
CA ILE A 2 -7.17 -10.61 -12.69
C ILE A 2 -6.96 -9.32 -13.50
N ASN A 3 -6.44 -8.27 -12.85
CA ASN A 3 -5.99 -7.07 -13.54
C ASN A 3 -4.66 -7.38 -14.25
N LYS A 4 -4.70 -7.46 -15.58
CA LYS A 4 -3.54 -7.86 -16.40
C LYS A 4 -2.39 -6.87 -16.36
N ARG A 5 -2.68 -5.57 -16.25
CA ARG A 5 -1.65 -4.53 -16.14
C ARG A 5 -0.89 -4.67 -14.82
N LEU A 6 -1.62 -4.92 -13.73
CA LEU A 6 -1.04 -5.16 -12.41
C LEU A 6 -0.26 -6.48 -12.35
N LEU A 7 -0.79 -7.54 -12.97
CA LEU A 7 -0.08 -8.82 -13.13
C LEU A 7 1.27 -8.62 -13.83
N ILE A 8 1.30 -7.89 -14.96
CA ILE A 8 2.54 -7.59 -15.68
C ILE A 8 3.52 -6.81 -14.79
N LYS A 9 3.04 -5.80 -14.05
CA LYS A 9 3.89 -5.03 -13.11
C LYS A 9 4.49 -5.91 -12.02
N HIS A 10 3.70 -6.79 -11.41
CA HIS A 10 4.21 -7.73 -10.40
C HIS A 10 5.20 -8.73 -10.99
N LEU A 11 4.94 -9.28 -12.19
CA LEU A 11 5.89 -10.16 -12.88
C LEU A 11 7.23 -9.47 -13.16
N LEU A 12 7.21 -8.19 -13.57
CA LEU A 12 8.41 -7.39 -13.81
C LEU A 12 9.16 -7.03 -12.53
N ALA A 13 8.45 -6.79 -11.42
CA ALA A 13 9.03 -6.46 -10.13
C ALA A 13 9.83 -7.61 -9.50
N HIS A 14 9.54 -8.86 -9.89
CA HIS A 14 10.22 -10.04 -9.36
C HIS A 14 11.68 -10.22 -9.81
N ASN A 15 12.23 -9.31 -10.64
CA ASN A 15 13.60 -9.23 -11.16
C ASN A 15 14.24 -10.56 -11.60
N ASP A 16 14.61 -10.60 -12.89
CA ASP A 16 15.14 -11.74 -13.65
C ASP A 16 14.12 -12.79 -14.12
N GLU A 17 14.34 -13.30 -15.34
CA GLU A 17 13.57 -14.40 -15.93
C GLU A 17 13.72 -15.66 -15.07
N ASN A 18 12.64 -16.40 -14.89
CA ASN A 18 12.63 -17.56 -14.01
C ASN A 18 11.86 -18.75 -14.61
N SER A 19 11.60 -19.76 -13.79
CA SER A 19 11.01 -21.03 -14.21
C SER A 19 9.55 -20.93 -14.65
N PHE A 20 8.81 -19.88 -14.27
CA PHE A 20 7.41 -19.66 -14.65
C PHE A 20 7.17 -18.37 -15.45
N TYR A 21 8.18 -17.51 -15.57
CA TYR A 21 8.09 -16.21 -16.22
C TYR A 21 9.27 -15.95 -17.18
N ASP A 22 8.97 -15.37 -18.33
CA ASP A 22 9.92 -14.97 -19.38
C ASP A 22 9.55 -13.58 -19.91
N LYS A 23 10.53 -12.77 -20.31
CA LYS A 23 10.29 -11.47 -20.96
C LYS A 23 10.97 -11.43 -22.31
N LYS A 24 10.38 -10.73 -23.27
CA LYS A 24 10.96 -10.60 -24.62
C LYS A 24 10.69 -9.21 -25.15
N ARG A 25 11.68 -8.61 -25.83
CA ARG A 25 11.48 -7.36 -26.55
C ARG A 25 10.44 -7.48 -27.67
N LYS A 26 10.49 -8.57 -28.44
CA LYS A 26 9.55 -8.89 -29.52
C LYS A 26 9.51 -10.39 -29.79
N ILE A 27 8.42 -10.86 -30.37
CA ILE A 27 8.32 -12.23 -30.90
C ILE A 27 8.21 -12.15 -32.43
N ASP A 28 9.09 -12.86 -33.11
CA ASP A 28 9.04 -13.00 -34.57
C ASP A 28 8.52 -14.39 -34.92
N ILE A 29 7.21 -14.51 -35.11
CA ILE A 29 6.60 -15.72 -35.65
C ILE A 29 6.45 -15.68 -37.17
N GLY A 30 7.06 -14.72 -37.88
CA GLY A 30 7.13 -14.71 -39.33
C GLY A 30 8.17 -15.72 -39.83
N LEU A 31 9.31 -15.78 -39.15
CA LEU A 31 10.44 -16.65 -39.52
C LEU A 31 10.35 -18.04 -38.88
N LYS A 32 10.88 -19.06 -39.59
CA LYS A 32 10.92 -20.46 -39.12
C LYS A 32 11.70 -20.60 -37.80
N GLU A 33 12.78 -19.85 -37.63
CA GLU A 33 13.57 -19.84 -36.40
C GLU A 33 12.78 -19.27 -35.21
N GLY A 34 12.13 -18.12 -35.37
CA GLY A 34 11.41 -17.49 -34.27
C GLY A 34 10.16 -18.27 -33.86
N LYS A 35 9.44 -18.88 -34.82
CA LYS A 35 8.41 -19.90 -34.52
C LYS A 35 8.95 -21.04 -33.66
N ALA A 36 10.13 -21.57 -34.02
CA ALA A 36 10.77 -22.67 -33.30
C ALA A 36 11.16 -22.28 -31.86
N LYS A 37 11.75 -21.10 -31.68
CA LYS A 37 12.11 -20.56 -30.35
C LYS A 37 10.87 -20.35 -29.48
N PHE A 38 9.82 -19.75 -30.04
CA PHE A 38 8.58 -19.52 -29.31
C PHE A 38 7.93 -20.83 -28.85
N LEU A 39 7.78 -21.80 -29.75
CA LEU A 39 7.26 -23.14 -29.42
C LEU A 39 8.09 -23.85 -28.35
N LYS A 40 9.42 -23.71 -28.40
CA LYS A 40 10.32 -24.23 -27.38
C LYS A 40 10.02 -23.60 -26.00
N HIS A 41 9.84 -22.28 -25.93
CA HIS A 41 9.52 -21.61 -24.66
C HIS A 41 8.15 -22.02 -24.12
N ILE A 42 7.10 -22.08 -24.96
CA ILE A 42 5.77 -22.54 -24.55
C ILE A 42 5.83 -23.95 -23.96
N CYS A 43 6.50 -24.87 -24.66
CA CYS A 43 6.69 -26.24 -24.22
C CYS A 43 7.45 -26.31 -22.88
N ALA A 44 8.56 -25.56 -22.76
CA ALA A 44 9.37 -25.53 -21.54
C ALA A 44 8.62 -24.98 -20.33
N LEU A 45 7.92 -23.87 -20.49
CA LEU A 45 7.16 -23.21 -19.42
C LEU A 45 5.99 -24.09 -18.95
N SER A 46 5.22 -24.66 -19.88
CA SER A 46 4.11 -25.55 -19.53
C SER A 46 4.58 -26.80 -18.79
N ASN A 47 5.65 -27.44 -19.26
CA ASN A 47 6.12 -28.70 -18.67
C ASN A 47 6.79 -28.49 -17.30
N SER A 48 7.41 -27.33 -17.05
CA SER A 48 7.99 -27.02 -15.74
C SER A 48 6.99 -26.53 -14.70
N ASN A 49 5.76 -26.19 -15.11
CA ASN A 49 4.73 -25.63 -14.24
C ASN A 49 3.41 -26.38 -14.41
N PRO A 50 3.31 -27.65 -13.98
CA PRO A 50 2.14 -28.48 -14.24
C PRO A 50 0.89 -28.08 -13.44
N LYS A 51 1.04 -27.27 -12.38
CA LYS A 51 -0.02 -26.92 -11.43
C LYS A 51 -0.34 -25.43 -11.33
N ASN A 52 0.39 -24.59 -12.06
CA ASN A 52 0.22 -23.13 -12.06
C ASN A 52 0.35 -22.56 -13.48
N ASN A 53 -0.14 -21.35 -13.69
CA ASN A 53 0.07 -20.66 -14.96
C ASN A 53 1.54 -20.22 -15.10
N SER A 54 1.97 -20.08 -16.34
CA SER A 54 3.25 -19.45 -16.71
C SER A 54 3.01 -18.27 -17.64
N TYR A 55 3.96 -17.35 -17.69
CA TYR A 55 3.78 -16.06 -18.34
C TYR A 55 4.94 -15.71 -19.27
N ILE A 56 4.64 -15.14 -20.43
CA ILE A 56 5.62 -14.43 -21.27
C ILE A 56 5.13 -13.01 -21.47
N VAL A 57 5.95 -12.02 -21.08
CA VAL A 57 5.65 -10.60 -21.30
C VAL A 57 6.46 -10.09 -22.49
N ILE A 58 5.78 -9.52 -23.48
CA ILE A 58 6.36 -9.05 -24.73
C ILE A 58 6.29 -7.52 -24.80
N GLY A 59 7.38 -6.90 -25.23
CA GLY A 59 7.50 -5.43 -25.31
C GLY A 59 8.23 -4.84 -24.12
N VAL A 60 9.16 -5.60 -23.54
CA VAL A 60 10.00 -5.21 -22.41
C VAL A 60 11.46 -5.39 -22.79
N GLU A 61 12.32 -4.46 -22.40
CA GLU A 61 13.77 -4.56 -22.60
C GLU A 61 14.44 -5.53 -21.62
N ASP A 62 15.47 -6.22 -22.12
CA ASP A 62 16.15 -7.28 -21.36
C ASP A 62 16.96 -6.72 -20.18
N GLY A 63 17.50 -5.50 -20.29
CA GLY A 63 18.34 -4.87 -19.25
C GLY A 63 17.56 -4.32 -18.05
N ASP A 64 16.71 -3.32 -18.26
CA ASP A 64 16.16 -2.50 -17.17
C ASP A 64 14.67 -2.75 -16.86
N ASN A 65 14.08 -3.82 -17.39
CA ASN A 65 12.62 -4.08 -17.31
C ASN A 65 11.74 -2.95 -17.87
N ASN A 66 12.31 -2.04 -18.66
CA ASN A 66 11.59 -0.92 -19.27
C ASN A 66 10.56 -1.43 -20.29
N ILE A 67 9.32 -0.97 -20.13
CA ILE A 67 8.21 -1.28 -21.03
C ILE A 67 8.32 -0.36 -22.26
N VAL A 68 8.59 -0.95 -23.42
CA VAL A 68 8.71 -0.25 -24.71
C VAL A 68 7.50 -0.51 -25.63
N GLY A 69 6.75 -1.58 -25.37
CA GLY A 69 5.60 -1.99 -26.16
C GLY A 69 5.95 -2.64 -27.50
N VAL A 70 4.95 -3.29 -28.08
CA VAL A 70 4.94 -3.89 -29.41
C VAL A 70 3.69 -3.47 -30.17
N ASP A 71 3.67 -3.70 -31.48
CA ASP A 71 2.46 -3.49 -32.27
C ASP A 71 1.41 -4.55 -31.94
N PHE A 72 0.13 -4.22 -32.18
CA PHE A 72 -0.98 -5.14 -31.99
C PHE A 72 -0.74 -6.46 -32.72
N PHE A 73 -1.02 -7.56 -32.03
CA PHE A 73 -0.81 -8.90 -32.56
C PHE A 73 -2.06 -9.78 -32.41
N ASP A 74 -2.38 -10.52 -33.46
CA ASP A 74 -3.55 -11.41 -33.51
C ASP A 74 -3.25 -12.77 -32.88
N ASP A 75 -3.91 -13.08 -31.75
CA ASP A 75 -3.80 -14.36 -31.03
C ASP A 75 -4.08 -15.58 -31.92
N SER A 76 -4.91 -15.45 -32.96
CA SER A 76 -5.24 -16.57 -33.87
C SER A 76 -3.98 -17.19 -34.49
N LYS A 77 -2.95 -16.38 -34.75
CA LYS A 77 -1.66 -16.84 -35.29
C LYS A 77 -0.88 -17.69 -34.29
N ILE A 78 -0.94 -17.36 -33.01
CA ILE A 78 -0.32 -18.14 -31.92
C ILE A 78 -1.05 -19.47 -31.75
N GLN A 79 -2.39 -19.44 -31.69
CA GLN A 79 -3.20 -20.66 -31.57
C GLN A 79 -2.93 -21.63 -32.72
N ASN A 80 -2.96 -21.13 -33.95
CA ASN A 80 -2.70 -21.93 -35.15
C ASN A 80 -1.29 -22.54 -35.12
N LEU A 81 -0.28 -21.78 -34.70
CA LEU A 81 1.09 -22.24 -34.59
C LEU A 81 1.22 -23.38 -33.56
N ILE A 82 0.64 -23.19 -32.37
CA ILE A 82 0.67 -24.17 -31.29
C ILE A 82 -0.02 -25.46 -31.71
N ASN A 83 -1.24 -25.38 -32.23
CA ASN A 83 -2.02 -26.56 -32.62
C ASN A 83 -1.38 -27.35 -33.77
N ALA A 84 -0.65 -26.67 -34.66
CA ALA A 84 0.02 -27.30 -35.79
C ALA A 84 1.34 -28.01 -35.43
N TYR A 85 2.00 -27.61 -34.34
CA TYR A 85 3.35 -28.05 -34.00
C TYR A 85 3.52 -28.71 -32.63
N LEU A 86 2.54 -28.63 -31.73
CA LEU A 86 2.61 -29.28 -30.42
C LEU A 86 1.67 -30.48 -30.32
N SER A 87 2.14 -31.51 -29.62
CA SER A 87 1.34 -32.62 -29.10
C SER A 87 0.99 -32.35 -27.65
N ASN A 88 -0.25 -32.67 -27.25
CA ASN A 88 -0.83 -32.25 -25.96
C ASN A 88 -0.62 -30.76 -25.64
N PRO A 89 -1.04 -29.82 -26.51
CA PRO A 89 -0.72 -28.41 -26.33
C PRO A 89 -1.38 -27.83 -25.07
N PRO A 90 -0.66 -26.98 -24.30
CA PRO A 90 -1.25 -26.21 -23.21
C PRO A 90 -2.30 -25.24 -23.75
N ILE A 91 -3.15 -24.73 -22.86
CA ILE A 91 -4.04 -23.62 -23.20
C ILE A 91 -3.20 -22.36 -23.15
N VAL A 92 -2.96 -21.74 -24.31
CA VAL A 92 -2.25 -20.47 -24.40
C VAL A 92 -3.26 -19.38 -24.72
N GLN A 93 -3.10 -18.22 -24.11
CA GLN A 93 -3.90 -17.03 -24.40
C GLN A 93 -2.97 -15.85 -24.59
N TYR A 94 -3.08 -15.15 -25.72
CA TYR A 94 -2.40 -13.90 -25.95
C TYR A 94 -3.35 -12.71 -25.80
N GLU A 95 -2.96 -11.74 -24.98
CA GLU A 95 -3.72 -10.52 -24.75
C GLU A 95 -2.86 -9.30 -25.08
N ASN A 96 -3.44 -8.34 -25.82
CA ASN A 96 -2.83 -7.04 -26.10
C ASN A 96 -3.23 -6.07 -25.00
N ILE A 97 -2.33 -5.77 -24.08
CA ILE A 97 -2.61 -4.92 -22.91
C ILE A 97 -2.11 -3.50 -23.17
N PRO A 98 -2.99 -2.49 -23.26
CA PRO A 98 -2.57 -1.10 -23.40
C PRO A 98 -1.96 -0.59 -22.09
N PHE A 99 -0.93 0.26 -22.18
CA PHE A 99 -0.31 0.94 -21.05
C PHE A 99 -0.35 2.46 -21.26
N PRO A 100 -0.71 3.29 -20.26
CA PRO A 100 -0.97 4.72 -20.48
C PRO A 100 0.24 5.55 -20.91
N HIS A 101 1.45 5.10 -20.57
CA HIS A 101 2.69 5.77 -20.97
C HIS A 101 3.18 5.38 -22.36
N LEU A 102 2.53 4.40 -23.00
CA LEU A 102 2.84 3.99 -24.37
C LEU A 102 1.97 4.77 -25.37
N PRO A 103 2.48 5.00 -26.60
CA PRO A 103 1.65 5.52 -27.67
C PRO A 103 0.43 4.62 -27.95
N ASP A 104 -0.70 5.19 -28.38
CA ASP A 104 -1.97 4.48 -28.60
C ASP A 104 -1.88 3.24 -29.52
N HIS A 105 -0.89 3.21 -30.43
CA HIS A 105 -0.66 2.10 -31.36
C HIS A 105 0.23 0.98 -30.78
N LYS A 106 0.74 1.15 -29.55
CA LYS A 106 1.62 0.19 -28.87
C LYS A 106 0.91 -0.46 -27.69
N VAL A 107 1.18 -1.74 -27.52
CA VAL A 107 0.62 -2.58 -26.45
C VAL A 107 1.71 -3.46 -25.86
N VAL A 108 1.48 -3.95 -24.64
CA VAL A 108 2.31 -5.02 -24.07
C VAL A 108 1.60 -6.35 -24.32
N GLY A 109 2.32 -7.29 -24.91
CA GLY A 109 1.79 -8.62 -25.16
C GLY A 109 1.91 -9.49 -23.92
N LEU A 110 0.79 -10.01 -23.40
CA LEU A 110 0.80 -10.99 -22.32
C LEU A 110 0.42 -12.36 -22.86
N VAL A 111 1.35 -13.31 -22.81
CA VAL A 111 1.07 -14.72 -23.08
C VAL A 111 0.83 -15.42 -21.74
N THR A 112 -0.38 -15.92 -21.51
CA THR A 112 -0.71 -16.79 -20.38
C THR A 112 -0.69 -18.23 -20.86
N ILE A 113 0.08 -19.09 -20.20
CA ILE A 113 0.24 -20.51 -20.54
C ILE A 113 -0.33 -21.31 -19.38
N ARG A 114 -1.45 -21.99 -19.61
CA ARG A 114 -2.06 -22.89 -18.65
C ARG A 114 -1.72 -24.33 -19.02
N PRO A 115 -1.05 -25.08 -18.13
CA PRO A 115 -0.69 -26.46 -18.38
C PRO A 115 -1.94 -27.32 -18.55
N LYS A 116 -1.78 -28.45 -19.24
CA LYS A 116 -2.74 -29.57 -19.22
C LYS A 116 -2.09 -30.76 -18.56
N GLU A 117 -2.90 -31.72 -18.12
CA GLU A 117 -2.37 -33.00 -17.67
C GLU A 117 -1.57 -33.69 -18.78
N GLY A 118 -0.40 -34.22 -18.43
CA GLY A 118 0.54 -34.85 -19.35
C GLY A 118 1.59 -33.90 -19.93
N LEU A 119 2.55 -34.47 -20.68
CA LEU A 119 3.68 -33.73 -21.23
C LEU A 119 3.34 -33.11 -22.58
N THR A 120 3.71 -31.84 -22.75
CA THR A 120 3.70 -31.16 -24.05
C THR A 120 4.99 -31.49 -24.80
N SER A 121 4.90 -31.80 -26.10
CA SER A 121 6.08 -32.09 -26.94
C SER A 121 5.91 -31.55 -28.36
N LEU A 122 7.01 -31.46 -29.12
CA LEU A 122 6.94 -31.10 -30.53
C LEU A 122 6.30 -32.25 -31.34
N ARG A 123 5.24 -31.96 -32.10
CA ARG A 123 4.60 -32.92 -33.01
C ARG A 123 5.45 -33.24 -34.24
N LYS A 124 6.20 -32.25 -34.75
CA LYS A 124 6.98 -32.36 -35.98
C LYS A 124 8.24 -31.48 -35.92
N ASN A 125 9.20 -31.77 -36.80
CA ASN A 125 10.45 -31.03 -36.88
C ASN A 125 10.20 -29.54 -37.20
N ILE A 126 10.91 -28.65 -36.51
CA ILE A 126 10.93 -27.22 -36.83
C ILE A 126 12.32 -26.65 -36.56
N TRP A 127 12.88 -25.99 -37.58
CA TRP A 127 14.26 -25.48 -37.57
C TRP A 127 15.26 -26.58 -37.15
N LYS A 128 15.93 -26.44 -36.00
CA LYS A 128 16.89 -27.44 -35.47
C LYS A 128 16.29 -28.40 -34.43
N TYR A 129 15.00 -28.29 -34.14
CA TYR A 129 14.33 -29.13 -33.14
C TYR A 129 13.58 -30.28 -33.81
N TYR A 130 13.79 -31.48 -33.28
CA TYR A 130 13.19 -32.71 -33.81
C TYR A 130 11.80 -32.95 -33.19
N GLY A 131 10.91 -33.58 -33.95
CA GLY A 131 9.63 -34.07 -33.46
C GLY A 131 9.85 -35.08 -32.33
N GLY A 132 8.95 -35.07 -31.35
CA GLY A 132 9.07 -35.80 -30.10
C GLY A 132 9.88 -35.08 -29.01
N SER A 133 10.61 -33.99 -29.34
CA SER A 133 11.38 -33.26 -28.33
C SER A 133 10.48 -32.67 -27.24
N VAL A 134 10.88 -32.89 -25.99
CA VAL A 134 10.28 -32.30 -24.79
C VAL A 134 11.27 -31.28 -24.24
N PHE A 135 10.77 -30.11 -23.86
CA PHE A 135 11.58 -29.06 -23.24
C PHE A 135 11.09 -28.81 -21.82
N PHE A 136 12.03 -28.48 -20.94
CA PHE A 136 11.78 -28.02 -19.58
C PHE A 136 12.55 -26.73 -19.34
N ARG A 137 12.03 -25.91 -18.44
CA ARG A 137 12.68 -24.72 -17.94
C ARG A 137 13.38 -24.97 -16.61
N ASP A 138 14.61 -24.52 -16.51
CA ASP A 138 15.46 -24.54 -15.32
C ASP A 138 16.08 -23.15 -15.17
N GLY A 139 15.68 -22.40 -14.14
CA GLY A 139 15.88 -20.96 -14.08
C GLY A 139 15.32 -20.26 -15.33
N SER A 140 16.15 -19.46 -16.01
CA SER A 140 15.82 -18.79 -17.28
C SER A 140 16.05 -19.66 -18.53
N MET A 141 16.69 -20.83 -18.39
CA MET A 141 17.13 -21.66 -19.51
C MET A 141 16.13 -22.75 -19.87
N SER A 142 15.86 -22.93 -21.16
CA SER A 142 15.03 -24.02 -21.67
C SER A 142 15.90 -25.14 -22.25
N MET A 143 15.88 -26.32 -21.62
CA MET A 143 16.73 -27.46 -21.99
C MET A 143 15.88 -28.64 -22.51
N PRO A 144 16.34 -29.36 -23.55
CA PRO A 144 15.75 -30.64 -23.91
C PRO A 144 16.05 -31.67 -22.82
N LYS A 145 15.07 -32.50 -22.43
CA LYS A 145 15.30 -33.60 -21.49
C LYS A 145 14.81 -34.93 -22.08
N VAL A 146 15.54 -35.99 -21.75
CA VAL A 146 15.14 -37.38 -22.00
C VAL A 146 14.22 -37.81 -20.85
N PHE A 147 13.11 -38.46 -21.20
CA PHE A 147 12.03 -38.89 -20.30
C PHE A 147 12.56 -39.67 -19.09
N ASP A 148 12.64 -39.06 -17.90
CA ASP A 148 12.62 -39.75 -16.58
C ASP A 148 12.81 -38.81 -15.35
N ILE A 149 12.16 -37.64 -15.31
CA ILE A 149 12.20 -36.78 -14.10
C ILE A 149 10.79 -36.45 -13.63
N LYS A 150 10.53 -36.70 -12.33
CA LYS A 150 9.35 -36.20 -11.62
C LYS A 150 9.46 -34.68 -11.51
N ILE A 151 8.51 -33.96 -12.10
CA ILE A 151 8.43 -32.50 -12.01
C ILE A 151 7.93 -32.17 -10.61
N GLU A 152 8.73 -31.47 -9.81
CA GLU A 152 8.33 -30.99 -8.49
C GLU A 152 7.59 -29.66 -8.62
N ASP A 153 6.52 -29.53 -7.85
CA ASP A 153 5.71 -28.31 -7.80
C ASP A 153 6.36 -27.29 -6.86
N VAL A 154 7.20 -26.42 -7.42
CA VAL A 154 7.94 -25.40 -6.65
C VAL A 154 7.30 -24.02 -6.77
N ASN A 155 6.61 -23.73 -7.88
CA ASN A 155 6.18 -22.37 -8.23
C ASN A 155 4.73 -22.04 -7.83
N SER A 156 3.90 -23.04 -7.55
CA SER A 156 2.45 -22.79 -7.38
C SER A 156 2.13 -21.77 -6.29
N ALA A 157 2.82 -21.81 -5.15
CA ALA A 157 2.59 -20.85 -4.07
C ALA A 157 2.96 -19.41 -4.48
N ILE A 158 4.09 -19.24 -5.17
CA ILE A 158 4.58 -17.92 -5.63
C ILE A 158 3.62 -17.36 -6.68
N VAL A 159 3.28 -18.17 -7.68
CA VAL A 159 2.38 -17.74 -8.76
C VAL A 159 0.98 -17.43 -8.22
N ALA A 160 0.45 -18.24 -7.29
CA ALA A 160 -0.83 -17.94 -6.65
C ALA A 160 -0.81 -16.61 -5.89
N SER A 161 0.30 -16.29 -5.21
CA SER A 161 0.46 -14.99 -4.53
C SER A 161 0.48 -13.82 -5.52
N ILE A 162 1.26 -13.94 -6.61
CA ILE A 162 1.32 -12.90 -7.67
C ILE A 162 -0.06 -12.69 -8.31
N GLU A 163 -0.75 -13.79 -8.66
CA GLU A 163 -2.09 -13.73 -9.24
C GLU A 163 -3.11 -13.14 -8.25
N SER A 164 -3.02 -13.50 -6.96
CA SER A 164 -3.89 -12.96 -5.90
C SER A 164 -3.69 -11.45 -5.72
N ASN A 165 -2.45 -10.97 -5.72
CA ASN A 165 -2.17 -9.53 -5.63
C ASN A 165 -2.67 -8.78 -6.90
N ALA A 166 -2.63 -9.45 -8.05
CA ALA A 166 -3.22 -8.93 -9.27
C ALA A 166 -4.76 -9.05 -9.33
N GLN A 167 -5.40 -9.80 -8.42
CA GLN A 167 -6.85 -9.85 -8.26
C GLN A 167 -7.34 -8.61 -7.52
N ASN A 168 -7.52 -7.53 -8.27
CA ASN A 168 -8.33 -6.43 -7.79
C ASN A 168 -9.80 -6.81 -7.82
N ASN A 169 -10.44 -6.91 -6.66
CA ASN A 169 -11.88 -6.86 -6.62
C ASN A 169 -12.32 -5.39 -6.72
N ILE A 170 -12.49 -4.92 -7.96
CA ILE A 170 -12.96 -3.57 -8.28
C ILE A 170 -14.27 -3.28 -7.55
N GLU A 171 -15.15 -4.27 -7.41
CA GLU A 171 -16.40 -4.14 -6.66
C GLU A 171 -16.11 -3.85 -5.18
N HIS A 172 -15.21 -4.58 -4.52
CA HIS A 172 -14.83 -4.27 -3.14
C HIS A 172 -14.20 -2.87 -3.00
N THR A 173 -13.36 -2.47 -3.95
CA THR A 173 -12.72 -1.15 -3.92
C THR A 173 -13.76 -0.04 -4.07
N LEU A 174 -14.65 -0.16 -5.05
CA LEU A 174 -15.73 0.82 -5.26
C LEU A 174 -16.70 0.83 -4.08
N ASN A 175 -17.12 -0.32 -3.57
CA ASN A 175 -17.97 -0.42 -2.39
C ASN A 175 -17.28 0.22 -1.19
N GLY A 176 -15.98 -0.02 -0.98
CA GLY A 176 -15.19 0.61 0.09
C GLY A 176 -15.14 2.14 -0.04
N VAL A 177 -14.96 2.66 -1.25
CA VAL A 177 -15.04 4.11 -1.51
C VAL A 177 -16.43 4.63 -1.17
N PHE A 178 -17.50 4.03 -1.70
CA PHE A 178 -18.87 4.51 -1.44
C PHE A 178 -19.24 4.42 0.05
N ASP A 179 -18.84 3.35 0.73
CA ASP A 179 -19.02 3.20 2.17
C ASP A 179 -18.27 4.30 2.93
N PHE A 180 -17.03 4.59 2.54
CA PHE A 180 -16.26 5.68 3.15
C PHE A 180 -16.96 7.02 2.99
N MET A 181 -17.38 7.34 1.76
CA MET A 181 -18.06 8.59 1.42
C MET A 181 -19.40 8.73 2.16
N ASN A 182 -20.18 7.66 2.25
CA ASN A 182 -21.48 7.66 2.91
C ASN A 182 -21.35 7.83 4.44
N LYS A 183 -20.43 7.08 5.08
CA LYS A 183 -20.22 7.15 6.53
C LYS A 183 -19.69 8.50 7.01
N ARG A 184 -19.03 9.26 6.13
CA ARG A 184 -18.32 10.51 6.46
C ARG A 184 -18.87 11.72 5.72
N LYS A 185 -20.12 11.64 5.24
CA LYS A 185 -20.77 12.69 4.43
C LYS A 185 -20.67 14.09 5.06
N ASP A 186 -20.81 14.17 6.39
CA ASP A 186 -20.77 15.43 7.14
C ASP A 186 -19.36 16.06 7.21
N TYR A 187 -18.32 15.29 6.85
CA TYR A 187 -16.91 15.67 6.93
C TYR A 187 -16.25 15.84 5.55
N HIS A 188 -17.05 16.17 4.52
CA HIS A 188 -16.58 16.45 3.15
C HIS A 188 -15.57 15.42 2.64
N PRO A 189 -15.99 14.16 2.48
CA PRO A 189 -15.08 13.08 2.12
C PRO A 189 -14.61 13.25 0.68
N GLN A 190 -13.35 12.90 0.44
CA GLN A 190 -12.65 13.02 -0.83
C GLN A 190 -11.90 11.71 -1.11
N TYR A 191 -11.57 11.50 -2.38
CA TYR A 191 -10.73 10.40 -2.79
C TYR A 191 -9.75 10.84 -3.88
N LYS A 192 -8.64 10.12 -3.98
CA LYS A 192 -7.68 10.22 -5.07
C LYS A 192 -7.13 8.83 -5.39
N VAL A 193 -7.03 8.54 -6.67
CA VAL A 193 -6.30 7.37 -7.16
C VAL A 193 -4.86 7.78 -7.41
N PHE A 194 -3.93 7.16 -6.70
CA PHE A 194 -2.49 7.27 -6.96
C PHE A 194 -2.07 6.14 -7.89
N LYS A 195 -1.26 6.49 -8.88
CA LYS A 195 -0.92 5.60 -9.99
C LYS A 195 -2.20 5.03 -10.61
N GLU A 196 -2.34 3.71 -10.68
CA GLU A 196 -3.50 3.02 -11.28
C GLU A 196 -4.24 2.11 -10.28
N TYR A 197 -3.80 2.09 -9.03
CA TYR A 197 -4.22 1.07 -8.06
C TYR A 197 -4.65 1.67 -6.74
N PHE A 198 -3.85 2.56 -6.15
CA PHE A 198 -4.04 3.00 -4.77
C PHE A 198 -5.13 4.05 -4.65
N VAL A 199 -6.29 3.65 -4.18
CA VAL A 199 -7.42 4.52 -3.87
C VAL A 199 -7.32 4.97 -2.43
N MET A 200 -6.91 6.22 -2.25
CA MET A 200 -6.91 6.86 -0.95
C MET A 200 -8.18 7.65 -0.76
N CYS A 201 -8.82 7.47 0.39
CA CYS A 201 -9.96 8.26 0.83
C CYS A 201 -9.60 9.05 2.09
N TRP A 202 -10.04 10.29 2.19
CA TRP A 202 -9.90 11.08 3.39
C TRP A 202 -11.15 11.93 3.65
N ALA A 203 -11.42 12.21 4.91
CA ALA A 203 -12.47 13.12 5.34
C ALA A 203 -11.98 13.90 6.56
N GLY A 204 -12.50 15.11 6.73
CA GLY A 204 -12.16 15.94 7.88
C GLY A 204 -12.94 17.24 7.88
N GLN A 205 -13.13 17.80 9.06
CA GLN A 205 -13.77 19.09 9.20
C GLN A 205 -12.79 20.20 8.81
N LYS A 206 -13.00 20.76 7.62
CA LYS A 206 -12.16 21.82 7.05
C LYS A 206 -12.24 23.11 7.90
N LYS A 207 -11.08 23.69 8.20
CA LYS A 207 -10.91 24.98 8.87
C LYS A 207 -9.87 25.79 8.08
N VAL A 208 -10.16 27.06 7.82
CA VAL A 208 -9.25 27.96 7.09
C VAL A 208 -8.70 28.99 8.06
N VAL A 209 -7.38 29.11 8.15
CA VAL A 209 -6.70 30.08 9.02
C VAL A 209 -5.60 30.76 8.21
N LYS A 210 -5.68 32.08 8.03
CA LYS A 210 -4.65 32.89 7.34
C LYS A 210 -4.17 32.25 6.01
N ASP A 211 -5.13 31.83 5.18
CA ASP A 211 -4.94 31.18 3.87
C ASP A 211 -4.44 29.73 3.87
N GLU A 212 -4.16 29.15 5.03
CA GLU A 212 -3.84 27.73 5.17
C GLU A 212 -5.08 26.89 5.50
N ILE A 213 -5.15 25.68 4.93
CA ILE A 213 -6.25 24.74 5.12
C ILE A 213 -5.82 23.68 6.13
N PHE A 214 -6.57 23.61 7.23
CA PHE A 214 -6.44 22.58 8.25
C PHE A 214 -7.70 21.72 8.30
N TYR A 215 -7.54 20.51 8.80
CA TYR A 215 -8.63 19.59 9.02
C TYR A 215 -8.59 19.11 10.48
N SER A 216 -9.75 19.05 11.13
CA SER A 216 -9.93 18.35 12.40
C SER A 216 -10.82 17.13 12.19
N ARG A 217 -10.83 16.19 13.16
CA ARG A 217 -11.61 14.94 13.04
C ARG A 217 -11.28 14.18 11.75
N VAL A 218 -10.00 14.06 11.46
CA VAL A 218 -9.49 13.53 10.19
C VAL A 218 -9.49 12.02 10.20
N ASP A 219 -9.96 11.45 9.10
CA ASP A 219 -9.93 10.02 8.84
C ASP A 219 -9.34 9.78 7.46
N ILE A 220 -8.33 8.92 7.35
CA ILE A 220 -7.60 8.65 6.11
C ILE A 220 -7.43 7.13 5.96
N GLU A 221 -7.96 6.60 4.86
CA GLU A 221 -7.97 5.17 4.56
C GLU A 221 -7.36 4.90 3.18
N LEU A 222 -6.58 3.81 3.09
CA LEU A 222 -6.15 3.22 1.83
C LEU A 222 -7.08 2.05 1.54
N ILE A 223 -8.04 2.26 0.63
CA ILE A 223 -9.19 1.37 0.45
C ILE A 223 -8.77 -0.01 -0.08
N ASN A 224 -7.80 -0.06 -1.01
CA ASN A 224 -7.32 -1.31 -1.59
C ASN A 224 -6.75 -2.27 -0.55
N GLU A 225 -6.06 -1.73 0.45
CA GLU A 225 -5.42 -2.49 1.52
C GLU A 225 -6.35 -2.69 2.73
N GLN A 226 -7.52 -2.03 2.76
CA GLN A 226 -8.43 -1.97 3.90
C GLN A 226 -7.75 -1.47 5.19
N VAL A 227 -6.74 -0.61 5.05
CA VAL A 227 -5.98 -0.05 6.17
C VAL A 227 -6.39 1.39 6.42
N ARG A 228 -6.67 1.70 7.68
CA ARG A 228 -6.79 3.07 8.17
C ARG A 228 -5.41 3.62 8.50
N LEU A 229 -4.93 4.52 7.66
CA LEU A 229 -3.58 5.09 7.77
C LEU A 229 -3.49 6.17 8.84
N PHE A 230 -4.55 6.94 9.03
CA PHE A 230 -4.57 7.99 10.03
C PHE A 230 -5.98 8.21 10.57
N PHE A 231 -6.06 8.44 11.88
CA PHE A 231 -7.24 8.93 12.54
C PHE A 231 -6.87 9.88 13.65
N SER A 232 -7.48 11.06 13.65
CA SER A 232 -7.48 11.92 14.82
C SER A 232 -8.85 12.56 15.03
N ALA A 233 -9.32 12.56 16.26
CA ALA A 233 -10.56 13.21 16.65
C ALA A 233 -10.37 14.68 17.06
N LEU A 234 -9.16 15.06 17.49
CA LEU A 234 -8.91 16.32 18.21
C LEU A 234 -7.76 17.14 17.61
N ASP A 235 -6.81 16.51 16.94
CA ASP A 235 -5.67 17.21 16.35
C ASP A 235 -6.07 17.93 15.07
N GLU A 236 -5.33 19.00 14.79
CA GLU A 236 -5.41 19.68 13.50
C GLU A 236 -4.37 19.06 12.56
N VAL A 237 -4.73 18.92 11.29
CA VAL A 237 -3.89 18.26 10.30
C VAL A 237 -3.85 19.11 9.04
N ALA A 238 -2.65 19.29 8.49
CA ALA A 238 -2.46 19.80 7.13
C ALA A 238 -2.20 18.63 6.18
N LEU A 239 -2.88 18.64 5.04
CA LEU A 239 -2.77 17.60 4.01
C LEU A 239 -2.13 18.21 2.76
N PHE A 240 -1.10 17.55 2.25
CA PHE A 240 -0.44 17.93 1.00
C PHE A 240 -0.48 16.74 0.06
N ILE A 241 -1.01 16.97 -1.14
CA ILE A 241 -1.31 15.91 -2.11
C ILE A 241 -0.67 16.30 -3.43
N ASP A 242 0.23 15.47 -3.93
CA ASP A 242 0.77 15.58 -5.28
C ASP A 242 0.36 14.35 -6.13
N ASN A 243 1.06 14.06 -7.22
CA ASN A 243 0.74 12.94 -8.10
C ASN A 243 1.17 11.57 -7.58
N ASP A 244 2.22 11.53 -6.76
CA ASP A 244 2.90 10.31 -6.32
C ASP A 244 2.95 10.17 -4.79
N SER A 245 2.54 11.21 -4.06
CA SER A 245 2.61 11.22 -2.60
C SER A 245 1.40 11.86 -1.91
N PHE A 246 1.14 11.35 -0.72
CA PHE A 246 0.18 11.91 0.23
C PHE A 246 0.90 12.21 1.54
N LYS A 247 0.99 13.48 1.89
CA LYS A 247 1.69 13.98 3.06
C LYS A 247 0.72 14.54 4.10
N ILE A 248 0.97 14.18 5.35
CA ILE A 248 0.19 14.54 6.53
C ILE A 248 1.13 15.25 7.49
N ILE A 249 0.79 16.47 7.89
CA ILE A 249 1.46 17.16 9.01
C ILE A 249 0.44 17.27 10.15
N GLU A 250 0.73 16.60 11.25
CA GLU A 250 -0.08 16.64 12.46
C GLU A 250 0.31 17.82 13.36
N TYR A 251 -0.68 18.51 13.90
CA TYR A 251 -0.52 19.60 14.85
C TYR A 251 -1.21 19.28 16.17
N VAL A 252 -0.46 19.42 17.26
CA VAL A 252 -0.98 19.29 18.62
C VAL A 252 -1.27 20.66 19.21
N ASN A 253 -2.43 20.81 19.85
CA ASN A 253 -2.74 21.99 20.64
C ASN A 253 -2.08 21.89 22.02
N LEU A 254 -1.06 22.73 22.27
CA LEU A 254 -0.40 22.87 23.57
C LEU A 254 -0.63 24.27 24.13
N GLY A 255 -1.87 24.74 23.99
CA GLY A 255 -2.35 26.00 24.53
C GLY A 255 -2.51 26.01 26.05
N PHE A 256 -2.58 27.21 26.62
CA PHE A 256 -2.80 27.43 28.06
C PHE A 256 -3.89 28.49 28.31
N GLN A 257 -4.71 28.35 29.37
CA GLN A 257 -5.75 29.31 29.75
C GLN A 257 -6.66 29.78 28.60
N ASN A 258 -7.22 28.83 27.82
CA ASN A 258 -8.10 29.11 26.68
C ASN A 258 -7.41 29.78 25.46
N PHE A 259 -6.09 29.94 25.46
CA PHE A 259 -5.34 30.29 24.25
C PHE A 259 -4.89 29.04 23.52
N ASN A 260 -5.55 28.70 22.41
CA ASN A 260 -5.13 27.60 21.55
C ASN A 260 -3.84 27.96 20.82
N LYS A 261 -2.81 27.13 20.99
CA LYS A 261 -1.54 27.28 20.27
C LYS A 261 -1.12 25.93 19.73
N TYR A 262 -1.05 25.85 18.41
CA TYR A 262 -0.80 24.63 17.67
C TYR A 262 0.67 24.51 17.31
N TYR A 263 1.24 23.32 17.51
CA TYR A 263 2.63 23.00 17.25
C TYR A 263 2.69 21.78 16.35
N GLN A 264 3.59 21.80 15.35
CA GLN A 264 3.85 20.64 14.51
C GLN A 264 4.35 19.48 15.37
N LEU A 265 3.73 18.30 15.24
CA LEU A 265 4.08 17.12 16.00
C LEU A 265 4.85 16.13 15.14
N GLU A 266 4.26 15.71 14.02
CA GLU A 266 4.77 14.62 13.21
C GLU A 266 4.39 14.82 11.74
N GLU A 267 5.32 14.51 10.85
CA GLU A 267 5.11 14.39 9.42
C GLU A 267 5.01 12.91 9.04
N THR A 268 3.99 12.54 8.28
CA THR A 268 3.88 11.23 7.63
C THR A 268 3.76 11.42 6.12
N VAL A 269 4.63 10.78 5.36
CA VAL A 269 4.66 10.83 3.89
C VAL A 269 4.45 9.42 3.36
N ILE A 270 3.37 9.24 2.60
CA ILE A 270 3.05 8.02 1.88
C ILE A 270 3.46 8.23 0.42
N THR A 271 4.40 7.43 -0.09
CA THR A 271 4.89 7.52 -1.48
C THR A 271 4.46 6.28 -2.26
N PHE A 272 3.89 6.47 -3.44
CA PHE A 272 3.37 5.42 -4.31
C PHE A 272 4.29 5.15 -5.49
N GLU A 273 4.64 3.89 -5.71
CA GLU A 273 5.55 3.45 -6.77
C GLU A 273 4.78 2.80 -7.93
N ASP A 274 5.36 2.85 -9.14
CA ASP A 274 4.74 2.29 -10.35
C ASP A 274 4.72 0.76 -10.39
N ASN A 275 5.53 0.11 -9.56
CA ASN A 275 5.62 -1.35 -9.40
C ASN A 275 4.50 -1.94 -8.51
N GLY A 276 3.58 -1.11 -8.01
CA GLY A 276 2.51 -1.55 -7.11
C GLY A 276 2.91 -1.63 -5.64
N ASN A 277 4.07 -1.06 -5.26
CA ASN A 277 4.46 -0.87 -3.87
C ASN A 277 4.17 0.56 -3.39
N TYR A 278 4.14 0.74 -2.08
CA TYR A 278 4.14 2.06 -1.45
C TYR A 278 5.00 2.02 -0.18
N ASN A 279 5.49 3.19 0.22
CA ASN A 279 6.29 3.35 1.42
C ASN A 279 5.69 4.45 2.30
N ILE A 280 5.67 4.21 3.60
CA ILE A 280 5.27 5.18 4.62
C ILE A 280 6.50 5.57 5.42
N LYS A 281 6.85 6.85 5.38
CA LYS A 281 7.91 7.43 6.21
C LYS A 281 7.30 8.41 7.20
N THR A 282 7.70 8.27 8.45
CA THR A 282 7.25 9.14 9.53
C THR A 282 8.45 9.84 10.16
N LYS A 283 8.30 11.13 10.46
CA LYS A 283 9.34 11.98 11.06
C LYS A 283 8.71 12.86 12.14
N LEU A 284 9.26 12.84 13.34
CA LEU A 284 8.88 13.78 14.39
C LEU A 284 9.37 15.20 14.02
N LEU A 285 8.44 16.16 14.02
CA LEU A 285 8.73 17.59 13.81
C LEU A 285 8.67 18.40 15.10
N PHE A 286 8.35 17.75 16.21
CA PHE A 286 7.99 18.39 17.46
C PHE A 286 9.13 19.17 18.11
N GLU A 287 8.89 20.45 18.34
CA GLU A 287 9.72 21.31 19.17
C GLU A 287 8.91 21.73 20.41
N ALA A 288 9.46 21.42 21.59
CA ALA A 288 8.78 21.67 22.85
C ALA A 288 8.61 23.19 23.08
N PRO A 289 7.39 23.67 23.39
CA PRO A 289 7.18 25.07 23.66
C PRO A 289 7.73 25.49 25.03
N GLU A 290 8.41 26.64 25.04
CA GLU A 290 8.85 27.28 26.28
C GLU A 290 7.76 28.21 26.83
N TYR A 291 7.45 28.03 28.11
CA TYR A 291 6.52 28.86 28.87
C TYR A 291 7.18 29.48 30.08
N ASP A 292 6.62 30.59 30.58
CA ASP A 292 7.09 31.22 31.82
C ASP A 292 6.93 30.25 33.00
N LYS A 293 8.06 29.93 33.65
CA LYS A 293 8.12 28.96 34.74
C LYS A 293 7.29 29.38 35.95
N LYS A 294 7.16 30.68 36.26
CA LYS A 294 6.34 31.15 37.39
C LYS A 294 4.88 30.84 37.12
N ILE A 295 4.41 31.10 35.90
CA ILE A 295 3.05 30.76 35.49
C ILE A 295 2.86 29.25 35.59
N LEU A 296 3.77 28.45 35.03
CA LEU A 296 3.68 26.98 35.12
C LEU A 296 3.62 26.47 36.56
N HIS A 297 4.39 27.03 37.50
CA HIS A 297 4.32 26.64 38.91
C HIS A 297 2.92 26.88 39.51
N HIS A 298 2.31 28.03 39.25
CA HIS A 298 0.97 28.33 39.76
C HIS A 298 -0.06 27.32 39.25
N VAL A 299 0.03 27.00 37.96
CA VAL A 299 -0.91 26.14 37.28
C VAL A 299 -0.71 24.67 37.67
N TYR A 300 0.54 24.23 37.74
CA TYR A 300 0.89 22.90 38.23
C TYR A 300 0.33 22.67 39.64
N ASN A 301 0.45 23.66 40.53
CA ASN A 301 -0.08 23.59 41.88
C ASN A 301 -1.62 23.58 41.90
N ALA A 302 -2.27 24.36 41.05
CA ALA A 302 -3.73 24.35 40.91
C ALA A 302 -4.23 22.97 40.46
N ASN A 303 -3.61 22.38 39.43
CA ASN A 303 -3.95 21.04 38.94
C ASN A 303 -3.69 19.96 39.98
N ASN A 304 -2.60 20.05 40.74
CA ASN A 304 -2.34 19.13 41.85
C ASN A 304 -3.43 19.22 42.92
N SER A 305 -3.92 20.42 43.23
CA SER A 305 -5.05 20.60 44.15
C SER A 305 -6.32 19.92 43.65
N ILE A 306 -6.64 20.09 42.35
CA ILE A 306 -7.79 19.43 41.71
C ILE A 306 -7.63 17.91 41.74
N LEU A 307 -6.45 17.38 41.42
CA LEU A 307 -6.16 15.95 41.45
C LEU A 307 -6.32 15.37 42.86
N GLU A 308 -5.83 16.05 43.89
CA GLU A 308 -6.02 15.63 45.29
C GLU A 308 -7.49 15.66 45.72
N LYS A 309 -8.28 16.64 45.26
CA LYS A 309 -9.73 16.66 45.49
C LYS A 309 -10.44 15.48 44.83
N LEU A 310 -10.06 15.13 43.60
CA LEU A 310 -10.58 13.96 42.89
C LEU A 310 -10.26 12.65 43.63
N LYS A 311 -9.03 12.48 44.11
CA LYS A 311 -8.63 11.31 44.90
C LYS A 311 -9.47 11.14 46.17
N LYS A 312 -9.82 12.26 46.81
CA LYS A 312 -10.63 12.29 48.04
C LYS A 312 -12.14 12.22 47.77
N GLY A 313 -12.57 12.21 46.50
CA GLY A 313 -13.99 12.22 46.13
C GLY A 313 -14.71 13.52 46.48
N LEU A 314 -13.99 14.63 46.59
CA LEU A 314 -14.56 15.94 46.91
C LEU A 314 -15.24 16.56 45.68
N THR A 315 -16.29 17.34 45.91
CA THR A 315 -16.97 18.09 44.85
C THR A 315 -16.08 19.23 44.35
N LEU A 316 -15.98 19.34 43.02
CA LEU A 316 -15.27 20.43 42.36
C LEU A 316 -16.22 21.62 42.18
N THR A 317 -15.69 22.83 42.29
CA THR A 317 -16.38 24.06 41.87
C THR A 317 -16.50 24.11 40.34
N LYS A 318 -17.39 24.97 39.82
CA LYS A 318 -17.56 25.12 38.36
C LYS A 318 -16.25 25.44 37.64
N THR A 319 -15.45 26.35 38.19
CA THR A 319 -14.13 26.72 37.66
C THR A 319 -13.17 25.55 37.67
N GLU A 320 -13.13 24.76 38.76
CA GLU A 320 -12.27 23.58 38.84
C GLU A 320 -12.70 22.47 37.87
N THR A 321 -13.99 22.35 37.56
CA THR A 321 -14.49 21.43 36.53
C THR A 321 -14.04 21.86 35.14
N GLU A 322 -13.98 23.16 34.86
CA GLU A 322 -13.43 23.68 33.60
C GLU A 322 -11.92 23.45 33.51
N ASP A 323 -11.18 23.76 34.59
CA ASP A 323 -9.74 23.54 34.67
C ASP A 323 -9.36 22.05 34.58
N LEU A 324 -10.22 21.15 35.07
CA LEU A 324 -10.04 19.70 34.95
C LEU A 324 -9.94 19.24 33.49
N LYS A 325 -10.60 19.93 32.54
CA LYS A 325 -10.45 19.63 31.10
C LYS A 325 -9.05 19.91 30.59
N ASN A 326 -8.37 20.90 31.17
CA ASN A 326 -7.01 21.29 30.81
C ASN A 326 -5.94 20.50 31.58
N LEU A 327 -6.33 19.72 32.60
CA LEU A 327 -5.39 19.01 33.47
C LEU A 327 -4.41 18.09 32.70
N PRO A 328 -4.86 17.23 31.76
CA PRO A 328 -3.95 16.37 31.00
C PRO A 328 -2.90 17.13 30.18
N VAL A 329 -3.34 18.12 29.40
CA VAL A 329 -2.45 18.91 28.53
C VAL A 329 -1.51 19.78 29.36
N THR A 330 -1.96 20.27 30.51
CA THR A 330 -1.12 21.07 31.40
C THR A 330 0.02 20.25 32.00
N TYR A 331 -0.25 19.03 32.47
CA TYR A 331 0.82 18.16 32.97
C TYR A 331 1.81 17.79 31.87
N LEU A 332 1.33 17.58 30.64
CA LEU A 332 2.20 17.45 29.47
C LEU A 332 3.09 18.68 29.26
N ILE A 333 2.51 19.89 29.21
CA ILE A 333 3.27 21.14 29.06
C ILE A 333 4.30 21.31 30.19
N CYS A 334 3.92 21.05 31.43
CA CYS A 334 4.81 21.13 32.59
C CYS A 334 6.00 20.16 32.42
N TYR A 335 5.74 18.91 32.04
CA TYR A 335 6.79 17.92 31.78
C TYR A 335 7.76 18.38 30.68
N LEU A 336 7.23 18.93 29.57
CA LEU A 336 8.03 19.49 28.48
C LEU A 336 8.89 20.71 28.93
N ASN A 337 8.50 21.38 30.01
CA ASN A 337 9.18 22.54 30.58
C ASN A 337 9.98 22.19 31.86
N LEU A 338 10.46 20.94 31.98
CA LEU A 338 11.34 20.43 33.04
C LEU A 338 10.70 20.16 34.41
N PHE A 339 9.37 20.12 34.50
CA PHE A 339 8.67 19.66 35.70
C PHE A 339 8.52 18.15 35.64
N HIS A 340 9.60 17.42 35.90
CA HIS A 340 9.66 15.98 35.65
C HIS A 340 8.55 15.18 36.38
N GLU A 341 8.18 15.58 37.59
CA GLU A 341 7.10 14.94 38.38
C GLU A 341 5.70 15.05 37.74
N ALA A 342 5.50 15.98 36.79
CA ALA A 342 4.22 16.18 36.15
C ALA A 342 3.75 14.95 35.37
N ILE A 343 4.67 14.14 34.84
CA ILE A 343 4.31 12.91 34.14
C ILE A 343 3.75 11.84 35.08
N ASP A 344 4.29 11.75 36.30
CA ASP A 344 3.81 10.82 37.32
C ASP A 344 2.41 11.22 37.77
N LYS A 345 2.17 12.53 37.96
CA LYS A 345 0.85 13.08 38.25
C LYS A 345 -0.16 12.83 37.12
N LEU A 346 0.26 12.97 35.87
CA LEU A 346 -0.58 12.63 34.72
C LEU A 346 -1.01 11.16 34.77
N HIS A 347 -0.07 10.24 34.97
CA HIS A 347 -0.37 8.81 35.06
C HIS A 347 -1.25 8.46 36.26
N GLU A 348 -1.01 9.10 37.41
CA GLU A 348 -1.82 8.97 38.62
C GLU A 348 -3.26 9.45 38.41
N ALA A 349 -3.49 10.46 37.58
CA ALA A 349 -4.82 10.99 37.28
C ALA A 349 -5.71 10.02 36.47
N LYS A 350 -5.12 9.05 35.75
CA LYS A 350 -5.82 8.16 34.81
C LYS A 350 -7.12 7.53 35.35
N PRO A 351 -7.15 6.80 36.49
CA PRO A 351 -8.37 6.16 36.96
C PRO A 351 -9.47 7.17 37.30
N TYR A 352 -9.10 8.34 37.82
CA TYR A 352 -10.03 9.39 38.22
C TYR A 352 -10.64 10.12 37.01
N LEU A 353 -9.82 10.41 36.00
CA LEU A 353 -10.32 10.99 34.75
C LEU A 353 -11.25 10.01 34.01
N LYS A 354 -10.91 8.72 34.03
CA LYS A 354 -11.73 7.65 33.43
C LYS A 354 -13.10 7.50 34.10
N SER A 355 -13.17 7.58 35.44
CA SER A 355 -14.43 7.46 36.15
C SER A 355 -15.30 8.73 36.07
N TYR A 356 -14.69 9.89 35.84
CA TYR A 356 -15.41 11.17 35.82
C TYR A 356 -16.19 11.41 34.52
N SER A 357 -15.55 11.21 33.35
CA SER A 357 -16.24 11.28 32.05
C SER A 357 -15.40 10.68 30.92
N ASP A 358 -16.08 10.21 29.87
CA ASP A 358 -15.40 9.74 28.66
C ASP A 358 -14.60 10.86 27.98
N GLU A 359 -15.11 12.09 27.97
CA GLU A 359 -14.43 13.27 27.40
C GLU A 359 -13.04 13.48 28.04
N LEU A 360 -12.97 13.49 29.38
CA LEU A 360 -11.70 13.66 30.10
C LEU A 360 -10.75 12.48 29.88
N TYR A 361 -11.28 11.26 29.80
CA TYR A 361 -10.46 10.10 29.49
C TYR A 361 -9.87 10.16 28.08
N HIS A 362 -10.62 10.70 27.11
CA HIS A 362 -10.12 10.98 25.78
C HIS A 362 -8.99 12.01 25.78
N LEU A 363 -9.15 13.14 26.48
CA LEU A 363 -8.10 14.17 26.63
C LEU A 363 -6.82 13.62 27.29
N TYR A 364 -6.97 12.74 28.28
CA TYR A 364 -5.86 12.00 28.87
C TYR A 364 -5.14 11.11 27.84
N LYS A 365 -5.88 10.30 27.07
CA LYS A 365 -5.31 9.41 26.04
C LYS A 365 -4.52 10.20 24.99
N GLU A 366 -5.01 11.37 24.58
CA GLU A 366 -4.29 12.25 23.64
C GLU A 366 -2.99 12.77 24.22
N SER A 367 -3.01 13.29 25.46
CA SER A 367 -1.79 13.80 26.10
C SER A 367 -0.71 12.71 26.22
N VAL A 368 -1.12 11.48 26.55
CA VAL A 368 -0.21 10.32 26.60
C VAL A 368 0.23 9.84 25.21
N ARG A 369 -0.60 10.00 24.17
CA ARG A 369 -0.23 9.70 22.77
C ARG A 369 0.90 10.61 22.32
N VAL A 370 0.80 11.91 22.60
CA VAL A 370 1.86 12.90 22.30
C VAL A 370 3.16 12.53 23.02
N LEU A 371 3.10 12.22 24.32
CA LEU A 371 4.29 11.76 25.08
C LEU A 371 4.96 10.53 24.47
N ARG A 372 4.17 9.55 24.01
CA ARG A 372 4.70 8.34 23.37
C ARG A 372 5.40 8.69 22.06
N LYS A 373 4.81 9.53 21.20
CA LYS A 373 5.45 9.96 19.95
C LYS A 373 6.80 10.63 20.19
N ILE A 374 6.87 11.50 21.19
CA ILE A 374 8.12 12.20 21.57
C ILE A 374 9.19 11.23 22.10
N LYS A 375 8.80 10.19 22.85
CA LYS A 375 9.76 9.23 23.46
C LYS A 375 10.31 8.17 22.50
N TYR A 376 9.54 7.77 21.49
CA TYR A 376 9.87 6.64 20.60
C TYR A 376 10.30 7.06 19.19
N SER A 377 10.40 8.37 18.94
CA SER A 377 11.04 8.94 17.75
C SER A 377 12.49 9.28 18.05
#